data_AF-A0A7C9VMJ5-F1
#
_entry.id   AF-A0A7C9VMJ5-F1
#
_cell.length_a   1.000
_cell.length_b   1.000
_cell.length_c   1.000
_cell.angle_alpha   90.00
_cell.angle_beta   90.00
_cell.angle_gamma   90.00
#
_symmetry.space_group_name_H-M   'P 1'
#
loop_
_entity.id
_entity.type
_entity.pdbx_description
1 polymer ?
#
loop_
_entity_poly.entity_id
_entity_poly.type
_entity_poly.pdbx_seq_one_letter_code
_entity_poly.pdbx_strand_id
1 'polypeptide(L)'
;MNVPLQAGDLAEVVGGLGRGKSPNIGQRIKVVSFQGEHSQHGRIWRCTGDNVQQLTDAGGYAVTGWADFAQSWLRKIKPDAPPPKAVERDREVTT
;
A
#
# COMPACT_ATOMS: atom_id res chain seq x y z
N MET A 1 1.08 16.84 -14.05
CA MET A 1 2.41 16.33 -13.68
C MET A 1 2.31 15.70 -12.29
N ASN A 2 2.54 14.40 -12.19
CA ASN A 2 2.46 13.67 -10.92
C ASN A 2 3.71 13.97 -10.09
N VAL A 3 3.56 14.51 -8.88
CA VAL A 3 4.69 14.76 -7.98
C VAL A 3 5.30 13.40 -7.59
N PRO A 4 6.61 13.18 -7.77
CA PRO A 4 7.24 11.93 -7.37
C PRO A 4 7.08 11.68 -5.86
N LEU A 5 6.93 10.42 -5.47
CA LEU A 5 6.92 10.01 -4.07
C LEU A 5 8.33 10.11 -3.50
N GLN A 6 8.42 10.44 -2.22
CA GLN A 6 9.65 10.47 -1.44
C GLN A 6 9.39 9.92 -0.03
N ALA A 7 10.48 9.57 0.66
CA ALA A 7 10.42 9.18 2.06
C ALA A 7 9.73 10.26 2.90
N GLY A 8 8.82 9.84 3.79
CA GLY A 8 8.02 10.71 4.64
C GLY A 8 6.65 11.07 4.07
N ASP A 9 6.41 10.87 2.77
CA ASP A 9 5.10 11.13 2.18
C ASP A 9 4.03 10.17 2.69
N LEU A 10 2.79 10.67 2.79
CA LEU A 10 1.61 9.84 2.93
C LEU A 10 1.07 9.47 1.55
N ALA A 11 0.64 8.22 1.41
CA ALA A 11 0.06 7.72 0.19
C ALA A 11 -1.12 6.79 0.48
N GLU A 12 -1.99 6.64 -0.51
CA GLU A 12 -3.04 5.63 -0.54
C GLU A 12 -2.63 4.53 -1.51
N VAL A 13 -2.78 3.28 -1.09
CA VAL A 13 -2.55 2.13 -1.95
C VAL A 13 -3.75 1.99 -2.90
N VAL A 14 -3.52 2.18 -4.20
CA VAL A 14 -4.55 2.07 -5.25
C VAL A 14 -4.36 0.84 -6.14
N GLY A 15 -3.34 0.02 -5.88
CA GLY A 15 -3.09 -1.22 -6.57
C GLY A 15 -2.14 -2.13 -5.78
N GLY A 16 -1.84 -3.30 -6.33
CA GLY A 16 -0.85 -4.20 -5.72
C GLY A 16 -0.60 -5.43 -6.57
N LEU A 17 0.16 -6.37 -5.99
CA LEU A 17 0.35 -7.69 -6.56
C LEU A 17 -1.02 -8.38 -6.74
N GLY A 18 -1.34 -8.82 -7.96
CA GLY A 18 -2.68 -9.30 -8.32
C GLY A 18 -3.68 -8.21 -8.71
N ARG A 19 -3.20 -7.00 -9.06
CA ARG A 19 -3.98 -5.85 -9.54
C ARG A 19 -5.01 -5.38 -8.50
N GLY A 20 -6.27 -5.79 -8.65
CA GLY A 20 -7.41 -5.39 -7.83
C GLY A 20 -7.70 -6.32 -6.64
N LYS A 21 -6.96 -7.43 -6.51
CA LYS A 21 -7.13 -8.40 -5.41
C LYS A 21 -6.17 -8.19 -4.24
N SER A 22 -5.34 -7.14 -4.29
CA SER A 22 -4.39 -6.89 -3.19
C SER A 22 -5.16 -6.49 -1.93
N PRO A 23 -4.85 -7.11 -0.77
CA PRO A 23 -5.51 -6.78 0.48
C PRO A 23 -5.17 -5.37 0.97
N ASN A 24 -4.18 -4.72 0.37
CA ASN A 24 -3.72 -3.40 0.79
C ASN A 24 -4.44 -2.24 0.10
N ILE A 25 -5.27 -2.50 -0.91
CA ILE A 25 -5.98 -1.43 -1.64
C ILE A 25 -6.89 -0.65 -0.67
N GLY A 26 -6.86 0.67 -0.79
CA GLY A 26 -7.57 1.62 0.07
C GLY A 26 -6.84 1.97 1.38
N GLN A 27 -5.73 1.30 1.68
CA GLN A 27 -4.98 1.60 2.89
C GLN A 27 -4.17 2.89 2.76
N ARG A 28 -4.14 3.66 3.85
CA ARG A 28 -3.23 4.79 4.03
C ARG A 28 -1.91 4.28 4.59
N ILE A 29 -0.83 4.69 3.95
CA ILE A 29 0.51 4.27 4.28
C ILE A 29 1.45 5.47 4.31
N LYS A 30 2.56 5.31 5.02
CA LYS A 30 3.69 6.23 5.00
C LYS A 30 4.81 5.62 4.17
N VAL A 31 5.33 6.37 3.22
CA VAL A 31 6.52 5.99 2.46
C VAL A 31 7.74 6.13 3.37
N VAL A 32 8.53 5.06 3.50
CA VAL A 32 9.69 5.01 4.39
C VAL A 32 10.99 5.15 3.60
N SER A 33 11.18 4.33 2.58
CA SER A 33 12.45 4.32 1.84
C SER A 33 12.31 3.74 0.43
N PHE A 34 13.23 4.15 -0.45
CA PHE A 34 13.35 3.59 -1.78
C PHE A 34 14.04 2.22 -1.72
N GLN A 35 13.45 1.19 -2.33
CA GLN A 35 13.98 -0.18 -2.33
C GLN A 35 14.70 -0.55 -3.63
N GLY A 36 14.48 0.22 -4.71
CA GLY A 36 15.10 -0.02 -6.01
C GLY A 36 14.11 0.09 -7.16
N GLU A 37 14.57 -0.25 -8.36
CA GLU A 37 13.75 -0.29 -9.57
C GLU A 37 13.51 -1.73 -10.02
N HIS A 38 12.27 -2.03 -10.39
CA HIS A 38 11.85 -3.29 -10.97
C HIS A 38 11.49 -3.08 -12.44
N SER A 39 12.00 -3.94 -13.33
CA SER A 39 11.86 -3.79 -14.79
C SER A 39 10.40 -3.65 -15.26
N GLN A 40 9.46 -4.33 -14.59
CA GLN A 40 8.03 -4.29 -14.94
C GLN A 40 7.20 -3.27 -14.16
N HIS A 41 7.66 -2.86 -12.98
CA HIS A 41 6.84 -2.08 -12.03
C HIS A 41 7.42 -0.69 -11.74
N GLY A 42 8.63 -0.41 -12.22
CA GLY A 42 9.36 0.83 -11.95
C GLY A 42 9.85 0.89 -10.52
N ARG A 43 9.82 2.10 -9.94
CA ARG A 43 10.31 2.36 -8.58
C ARG A 43 9.50 1.63 -7.53
N ILE A 44 10.19 0.97 -6.62
CA ILE A 44 9.60 0.27 -5.48
C ILE A 44 9.92 1.05 -4.20
N TRP A 45 8.90 1.22 -3.37
CA TRP A 45 8.94 1.96 -2.12
C TRP A 45 8.52 1.07 -0.97
N ARG A 46 9.34 1.03 0.09
CA ARG A 46 8.94 0.44 1.36
C ARG A 46 8.01 1.39 2.07
N CYS A 47 6.87 0.86 2.51
CA CYS A 47 5.85 1.63 3.18
C CYS A 47 5.37 0.94 4.45
N THR A 48 4.94 1.74 5.42
CA THR A 48 4.40 1.27 6.71
C THR A 48 2.97 1.74 6.93
N GLY A 49 2.20 0.99 7.70
CA GLY A 49 0.84 1.32 8.10
C GLY A 49 0.21 0.20 8.96
N ASP A 50 -0.79 0.54 9.77
CA ASP A 50 -1.27 -0.35 10.84
C ASP A 50 -1.79 -1.72 10.36
N ASN A 51 -2.42 -1.77 9.19
CA ASN A 51 -3.02 -3.00 8.65
C ASN A 51 -2.33 -3.49 7.37
N VAL A 52 -1.11 -3.01 7.08
CA VAL A 52 -0.39 -3.40 5.87
C VAL A 52 -0.04 -4.88 5.92
N GLN A 53 -0.41 -5.59 4.87
CA GLN A 53 -0.16 -7.03 4.73
C GLN A 53 0.93 -7.30 3.70
N GLN A 54 1.83 -8.22 4.02
CA GLN A 54 2.86 -8.68 3.10
C GLN A 54 2.56 -10.09 2.64
N LEU A 55 2.88 -10.38 1.37
CA LEU A 55 2.90 -11.75 0.86
C LEU A 55 4.06 -12.50 1.50
N THR A 56 3.76 -13.61 2.19
CA THR A 56 4.76 -14.45 2.84
C THR A 56 5.27 -15.52 1.87
N ASP A 57 6.38 -16.17 2.21
CA ASP A 57 6.95 -17.26 1.42
C ASP A 57 6.01 -18.47 1.29
N ALA A 58 5.05 -18.61 2.21
CA ALA A 58 4.00 -19.61 2.16
C ALA A 58 2.86 -19.27 1.16
N GLY A 59 2.95 -18.13 0.45
CA GLY A 59 1.96 -17.67 -0.52
C GLY A 59 0.71 -17.02 0.08
N GLY A 60 0.67 -16.84 1.41
CA GLY A 60 -0.42 -16.17 2.12
C GLY A 60 -0.10 -14.69 2.40
N TYR A 61 -1.12 -13.88 2.63
CA TYR A 61 -0.92 -12.52 3.15
C TYR A 61 -0.96 -12.53 4.68
N ALA A 62 -0.01 -11.86 5.31
CA ALA A 62 0.05 -11.67 6.75
C ALA A 62 0.18 -10.19 7.10
N VAL A 63 -0.47 -9.74 8.18
CA VAL A 63 -0.31 -8.37 8.70
C VAL A 63 1.07 -8.23 9.31
N THR A 64 1.92 -7.44 8.68
CA THR A 64 3.31 -7.19 9.10
C THR A 64 3.54 -5.73 9.50
N GLY A 65 2.59 -4.84 9.16
CA GLY A 65 2.72 -3.41 9.38
C GLY A 65 3.57 -2.69 8.33
N TRP A 66 4.11 -3.43 7.35
CA TRP A 66 4.93 -2.89 6.27
C TRP A 66 4.90 -3.78 5.03
N ALA A 67 5.05 -3.18 3.85
CA ALA A 67 5.22 -3.90 2.60
C ALA A 67 5.87 -3.00 1.54
N ASP A 68 6.36 -3.63 0.48
CA ASP A 68 6.98 -2.95 -0.64
C ASP A 68 5.96 -2.77 -1.77
N PHE A 69 5.82 -1.53 -2.26
CA PHE A 69 4.83 -1.16 -3.27
C PHE A 69 5.49 -0.47 -4.45
N ALA A 70 5.03 -0.78 -5.67
CA ALA A 70 5.40 0.00 -6.83
C ALA A 70 4.83 1.42 -6.75
N GLN A 71 5.59 2.41 -7.23
CA GLN A 71 5.15 3.80 -7.28
C GLN A 71 3.83 3.97 -8.04
N SER A 72 3.60 3.16 -9.08
CA SER A 72 2.35 3.16 -9.85
C SER A 72 1.13 2.66 -9.06
N TRP A 73 1.34 2.01 -7.92
CA TRP A 73 0.28 1.53 -7.03
C TRP A 73 0.00 2.50 -5.88
N LEU A 74 0.70 3.63 -5.82
CA LEU A 74 0.60 4.58 -4.73
C LEU A 74 0.09 5.93 -5.24
N ARG A 75 -0.96 6.44 -4.59
CA ARG A 75 -1.48 7.78 -4.82
C ARG A 75 -1.05 8.68 -3.67
N LYS A 76 -0.13 9.61 -3.93
CA LYS A 76 0.33 10.59 -2.93
C LYS A 76 -0.86 11.37 -2.37
N ILE A 77 -0.97 11.39 -1.04
CA ILE A 77 -1.98 12.14 -0.29
C ILE A 77 -1.34 13.47 0.07
N LYS A 78 -1.99 14.58 -0.31
CA LYS A 78 -1.58 15.90 0.19
C LYS A 78 -1.92 15.99 1.69
N PRO A 79 -1.08 16.61 2.52
CA PRO A 79 -1.29 16.67 3.96
C PRO A 79 -2.65 17.25 4.39
N ASP A 80 -3.31 18.08 3.58
CA ASP A 80 -4.66 18.61 3.83
C ASP A 80 -5.82 17.67 3.45
N ALA A 81 -5.56 16.45 2.98
CA ALA A 81 -6.63 15.55 2.57
C ALA A 81 -7.22 14.81 3.80
N PRO A 82 -8.51 15.02 4.13
CA PRO A 82 -9.16 14.35 5.26
C PRO A 82 -9.08 12.83 5.11
N PRO A 83 -9.02 12.06 6.22
CA PRO A 83 -9.00 10.61 6.18
C PRO A 83 -10.18 10.04 5.39
N PRO A 84 -9.94 9.19 4.35
CA PRO A 84 -11.00 8.39 3.78
C PRO A 84 -11.43 7.41 4.86
N LYS A 85 -12.74 7.24 4.98
CA LYS A 85 -13.35 6.28 5.90
C LYS A 85 -12.74 4.92 5.62
N ALA A 86 -12.07 4.35 6.63
CA ALA A 86 -11.65 2.97 6.59
C ALA A 86 -12.90 2.13 6.30
N VAL A 87 -12.90 1.42 5.17
CA VAL A 87 -13.95 0.45 4.87
C VAL A 87 -13.69 -0.72 5.81
N GLU A 88 -14.40 -0.70 6.93
CA GLU A 88 -14.58 -1.83 7.84
C GLU A 88 -15.06 -2.99 6.98
N ARG A 89 -14.17 -3.95 6.69
CA ARG A 89 -14.57 -5.16 5.98
C ARG A 89 -15.35 -5.98 6.97
N ASP A 90 -16.67 -5.95 6.84
CA ASP A 90 -17.59 -6.88 7.48
C ASP A 90 -17.02 -8.30 7.36
N ARG A 91 -16.59 -8.85 8.50
CA ARG A 91 -16.39 -10.28 8.66
C ARG A 91 -17.78 -10.90 8.68
N GLU A 92 -18.22 -11.38 7.53
CA GLU A 92 -19.38 -12.25 7.45
C GLU A 92 -19.02 -13.59 8.12
N VAL A 93 -19.39 -13.72 9.40
CA VAL A 93 -19.43 -14.98 10.13
C VAL A 93 -20.76 -15.63 9.78
N THR A 94 -20.73 -16.65 8.91
CA THR A 94 -21.90 -17.49 8.66
C THR A 94 -21.92 -18.63 9.68
N THR A 95 -23.11 -18.74 10.29
CA THR A 95 -23.63 -19.67 11.29
C THR A 95 -23.29 -21.14 11.10
#